data_AF-A0A2D4JVL3-F1
#
_entry.id   AF-A0A2D4JVL3-F1
#
_cell.length_a   1.000
_cell.length_b   1.000
_cell.length_c   1.000
_cell.angle_alpha   90.00
_cell.angle_beta   90.00
_cell.angle_gamma   90.00
#
_symmetry.space_group_name_H-M   'P 1'
#
loop_
_entity.id
_entity.type
_entity.pdbx_description
1 polymer ?
#
loop_
_entity_poly.entity_id
_entity_poly.type
_entity_poly.pdbx_seq_one_letter_code
_entity_poly.pdbx_strand_id
1 'polypeptide(L)'
;PEVNLVDLVWGSERLPLPTNTIYRLKDDFIGSTWQEKVAHARSQMEQHDKEPTAILLSGLEETAWLFNLRGNDIPYTPVFYAYTLLTKTDISLFVNRSQLSTEALQMLTAGCPGYLCVKVED
;
A
#
# COMPACT_ATOMS: atom_id res chain seq x y z
N PRO A 1 -7.75 -0.59 21.10
CA PRO A 1 -8.60 -1.15 20.02
C PRO A 1 -9.87 -1.77 20.60
N GLU A 2 -11.00 -1.57 19.94
CA GLU A 2 -12.24 -2.29 20.23
C GLU A 2 -12.08 -3.74 19.74
N VAL A 3 -12.52 -4.71 20.55
CA VAL A 3 -12.32 -6.14 20.26
C VAL A 3 -13.51 -6.66 19.47
N ASN A 4 -13.26 -7.34 18.34
CA ASN A 4 -14.31 -8.03 17.61
C ASN A 4 -14.81 -9.23 18.43
N LEU A 5 -16.08 -9.22 18.84
CA LEU A 5 -16.64 -10.27 19.70
C LEU A 5 -16.71 -11.65 19.02
N VAL A 6 -16.82 -11.70 17.69
CA VAL A 6 -16.81 -12.97 16.93
C VAL A 6 -15.42 -13.62 17.03
N ASP A 7 -14.35 -12.82 16.98
CA ASP A 7 -12.98 -13.32 17.09
C ASP A 7 -12.71 -14.03 18.42
N LEU A 8 -13.44 -13.69 19.49
CA LEU A 8 -13.33 -14.34 20.81
C LEU A 8 -13.92 -15.75 20.84
N VAL A 9 -14.92 -16.01 19.99
CA VAL A 9 -15.68 -17.28 19.98
C VAL A 9 -15.40 -18.15 18.77
N TRP A 10 -14.70 -17.64 17.75
CA TRP A 10 -14.33 -18.39 16.54
C TRP A 10 -13.42 -19.59 16.85
N GLY A 11 -12.63 -19.50 17.93
CA GLY A 11 -11.77 -20.60 18.38
C GLY A 11 -10.70 -20.96 17.34
N SER A 12 -10.40 -22.24 17.21
CA SER A 12 -9.31 -22.75 16.36
C SER A 12 -9.63 -22.83 14.86
N GLU A 13 -10.88 -22.60 14.46
CA GLU A 13 -11.30 -22.65 13.04
C GLU A 13 -10.97 -21.36 12.28
N ARG A 14 -10.62 -20.28 13.00
CA ARG A 14 -10.18 -19.04 12.37
C ARG A 14 -8.87 -19.28 11.64
N LEU A 15 -8.88 -19.05 10.33
CA LEU A 15 -7.68 -19.10 9.52
C LEU A 15 -6.71 -17.99 9.94
N PRO A 16 -5.39 -18.26 9.97
CA PRO A 16 -4.40 -17.23 10.21
C PRO A 16 -4.42 -16.19 9.10
N LEU A 17 -3.92 -14.99 9.42
CA LEU A 17 -3.70 -13.98 8.39
C LEU A 17 -2.71 -14.52 7.34
N PRO A 18 -2.94 -14.23 6.06
CA PRO A 18 -2.00 -14.59 5.01
C PRO A 18 -0.61 -14.01 5.27
N THR A 19 0.43 -14.74 4.88
CA THR A 19 1.84 -14.30 4.98
C THR A 19 2.52 -14.39 3.61
N ASN A 20 1.76 -14.18 2.54
CA ASN A 20 2.28 -14.28 1.19
C ASN A 20 3.25 -13.13 0.90
N THR A 21 4.24 -13.40 0.05
CA THR A 21 5.20 -12.37 -0.35
C THR A 21 4.54 -11.31 -1.24
N ILE A 22 4.72 -10.05 -0.87
CA ILE A 22 4.40 -8.88 -1.68
C ILE A 22 5.59 -8.59 -2.57
N TYR A 23 5.34 -8.48 -3.88
CA TYR A 23 6.37 -8.33 -4.89
C TYR A 23 6.09 -7.16 -5.84
N ARG A 24 7.17 -6.63 -6.43
CA ARG A 24 7.11 -5.58 -7.45
C ARG A 24 6.67 -6.17 -8.79
N LEU A 25 5.77 -5.47 -9.47
CA LEU A 25 5.40 -5.80 -10.84
C LEU A 25 6.51 -5.35 -11.81
N LYS A 26 6.89 -6.21 -12.77
CA LYS A 26 7.95 -5.91 -13.74
C LYS A 26 7.58 -4.75 -14.65
N ASP A 27 8.59 -4.01 -15.11
CA ASP A 27 8.41 -2.80 -15.92
C ASP A 27 7.66 -3.07 -17.24
N ASP A 28 7.79 -4.26 -17.83
CA ASP A 28 7.08 -4.67 -19.05
C ASP A 28 5.54 -4.64 -18.90
N PHE A 29 5.02 -4.67 -17.68
CA PHE A 29 3.59 -4.68 -17.38
C PHE A 29 3.07 -3.35 -16.85
N ILE A 30 3.95 -2.38 -16.57
CA ILE A 30 3.54 -1.08 -16.03
C ILE A 30 3.63 -0.02 -17.12
N GLY A 31 2.56 0.78 -17.25
CA GLY A 31 2.57 1.95 -18.13
C GLY A 31 3.07 3.24 -17.47
N SER A 32 3.30 3.21 -16.15
CA SER A 32 3.77 4.35 -15.36
C SER A 32 4.39 3.88 -14.05
N THR A 33 5.44 4.58 -13.63
CA THR A 33 6.13 4.38 -12.35
C THR A 33 5.23 4.78 -11.19
N TRP A 34 5.50 4.27 -9.98
CA TRP A 34 4.70 4.64 -8.82
C TRP A 34 4.90 6.11 -8.42
N GLN A 35 6.09 6.65 -8.65
CA GLN A 35 6.43 8.05 -8.39
C GLN A 35 5.60 8.99 -9.27
N GLU A 36 5.45 8.67 -10.56
CA GLU A 36 4.58 9.42 -11.48
C GLU A 36 3.12 9.37 -11.03
N LYS A 37 2.63 8.21 -10.58
CA LYS A 37 1.26 8.08 -10.04
C LYS A 37 1.04 8.91 -8.78
N VAL A 38 2.02 8.94 -7.87
CA VAL A 38 1.99 9.79 -6.67
C VAL A 38 2.00 11.27 -7.04
N ALA A 39 2.87 11.67 -7.97
CA ALA A 39 2.91 13.05 -8.46
C ALA A 39 1.59 13.46 -9.10
N HIS A 40 0.98 12.58 -9.89
CA HIS A 40 -0.33 12.80 -10.48
C HIS A 40 -1.42 12.95 -9.42
N ALA A 41 -1.47 12.05 -8.42
CA ALA A 41 -2.42 12.13 -7.32
C ALA A 41 -2.29 13.45 -6.54
N ARG A 42 -1.08 13.90 -6.23
CA ARG A 42 -0.84 15.20 -5.58
C ARG A 42 -1.26 16.38 -6.44
N SER A 43 -1.01 16.33 -7.74
CA SER A 43 -1.48 17.35 -8.67
C SER A 43 -3.00 17.44 -8.69
N GLN A 44 -3.70 16.30 -8.64
CA GLN A 44 -5.17 16.28 -8.53
C GLN A 44 -5.65 16.84 -7.18
N MET A 45 -4.95 16.58 -6.07
CA MET A 45 -5.26 17.20 -4.77
C MET A 45 -5.12 18.72 -4.80
N GLU A 46 -4.10 19.25 -5.48
CA GLU A 46 -3.86 20.69 -5.61
C GLU A 46 -4.88 21.38 -6.52
N GLN A 47 -5.32 20.72 -7.59
CA GLN A 47 -6.28 21.26 -8.55
C GLN A 47 -7.73 21.15 -8.10
N HIS A 48 -8.02 20.35 -7.07
CA HIS A 48 -9.37 20.14 -6.58
C HIS A 48 -9.85 21.36 -5.77
N ASP A 49 -11.09 21.82 -6.00
CA ASP A 49 -11.67 23.03 -5.35
C ASP A 49 -11.69 22.99 -3.81
N LYS A 50 -11.55 21.81 -3.22
CA LYS A 50 -11.50 21.60 -1.75
C LYS A 50 -10.09 21.50 -1.18
N GLU A 51 -9.06 21.50 -2.04
CA GLU A 51 -7.65 21.44 -1.67
C GLU A 51 -7.32 20.42 -0.56
N PRO A 52 -7.72 19.13 -0.71
CA PRO A 52 -7.48 18.13 0.33
C PRO A 52 -5.99 18.06 0.70
N THR A 53 -5.72 17.91 1.99
CA THR A 53 -4.36 17.84 2.53
C THR A 53 -3.80 16.41 2.51
N ALA A 54 -4.68 15.41 2.45
CA ALA A 54 -4.34 14.00 2.41
C ALA A 54 -5.40 13.16 1.68
N ILE A 55 -4.97 11.97 1.23
CA ILE A 55 -5.81 10.88 0.72
C ILE A 55 -5.47 9.63 1.52
N LEU A 56 -6.49 8.96 2.04
CA LEU A 56 -6.37 7.63 2.64
C LEU A 56 -6.89 6.60 1.64
N LEU A 57 -5.99 5.77 1.11
CA LEU A 57 -6.34 4.63 0.29
C LEU A 57 -6.62 3.45 1.19
N SER A 58 -7.88 2.98 1.14
CA SER A 58 -8.36 1.84 1.92
C SER A 58 -8.74 0.65 1.04
N GLY A 59 -8.89 0.86 -0.27
CA GLY A 59 -8.96 -0.24 -1.23
C GLY A 59 -7.59 -0.90 -1.39
N LEU A 60 -7.57 -2.23 -1.30
CA LEU A 60 -6.32 -3.00 -1.40
C LEU A 60 -5.71 -2.87 -2.80
N GLU A 61 -6.57 -2.86 -3.83
CA GLU A 61 -6.23 -2.65 -5.22
C GLU A 61 -5.66 -1.26 -5.49
N GLU A 62 -6.11 -0.24 -4.76
CA GLU A 62 -5.64 1.14 -4.90
C GLU A 62 -4.18 1.24 -4.46
N THR A 63 -3.88 0.70 -3.28
CA THR A 63 -2.50 0.64 -2.74
C THR A 63 -1.60 -0.21 -3.64
N ALA A 64 -2.06 -1.38 -4.06
CA ALA A 64 -1.33 -2.26 -4.98
C ALA A 64 -1.05 -1.57 -6.33
N TRP A 65 -2.03 -0.84 -6.89
CA TRP A 65 -1.87 -0.11 -8.14
C TRP A 65 -0.95 1.09 -8.01
N LEU A 66 -1.09 1.88 -6.94
CA LEU A 66 -0.28 3.07 -6.71
C LEU A 66 1.20 2.72 -6.70
N PHE A 67 1.59 1.70 -5.93
CA PHE A 67 2.99 1.30 -5.76
C PHE A 67 3.52 0.28 -6.78
N ASN A 68 2.71 -0.14 -7.76
CA ASN A 68 3.06 -1.24 -8.66
C ASN A 68 3.46 -2.53 -7.91
N LEU A 69 2.80 -2.81 -6.79
CA LEU A 69 3.02 -4.00 -5.98
C LEU A 69 1.86 -4.99 -6.15
N ARG A 70 2.12 -6.28 -5.99
CA ARG A 70 1.11 -7.34 -6.00
C ARG A 70 1.37 -8.32 -4.87
N GLY A 71 0.31 -8.99 -4.44
CA GLY A 71 0.34 -10.01 -3.39
C GLY A 71 -0.66 -11.11 -3.71
N ASN A 72 -0.96 -11.96 -2.73
CA ASN A 72 -1.90 -13.06 -2.90
C ASN A 72 -2.69 -13.35 -1.62
N ASP A 73 -2.99 -12.30 -0.84
CA ASP A 73 -3.71 -12.46 0.43
C ASP A 73 -5.19 -12.77 0.21
N ILE A 74 -5.75 -12.36 -0.93
CA ILE A 74 -7.13 -12.64 -1.33
C ILE A 74 -7.12 -13.61 -2.51
N PRO A 75 -7.78 -14.79 -2.41
CA PRO A 75 -7.86 -15.72 -3.52
C PRO A 75 -8.38 -15.06 -4.80
N TYR A 76 -7.73 -15.36 -5.93
CA TYR A 76 -8.07 -14.88 -7.28
C TYR A 76 -7.91 -13.37 -7.51
N THR A 77 -7.45 -12.60 -6.51
CA THR A 77 -7.23 -11.16 -6.62
C THR A 77 -5.81 -10.84 -6.13
N PRO A 78 -4.89 -10.37 -7.00
CA PRO A 78 -3.47 -10.27 -6.65
C PRO A 78 -3.14 -9.04 -5.79
N VAL A 79 -3.79 -8.92 -4.62
CA VAL A 79 -3.68 -7.82 -3.66
C VAL A 79 -3.20 -8.33 -2.30
N PHE A 80 -2.89 -7.40 -1.41
CA PHE A 80 -2.37 -7.64 -0.06
C PHE A 80 -3.01 -6.67 0.93
N TYR A 81 -3.09 -7.05 2.20
CA TYR A 81 -3.65 -6.17 3.24
C TYR A 81 -2.73 -4.96 3.47
N ALA A 82 -3.21 -3.76 3.14
CA ALA A 82 -2.48 -2.52 3.37
C ALA A 82 -3.40 -1.30 3.36
N TYR A 83 -2.92 -0.22 3.97
CA TYR A 83 -3.46 1.12 3.81
C TYR A 83 -2.36 2.08 3.37
N THR A 84 -2.71 3.09 2.58
CA THR A 84 -1.77 4.15 2.22
C THR A 84 -2.33 5.50 2.63
N LEU A 85 -1.59 6.25 3.44
CA LEU A 85 -1.84 7.65 3.70
C LEU A 85 -0.89 8.49 2.85
N LEU A 86 -1.43 9.16 1.83
CA LEU A 86 -0.70 10.07 0.97
C LEU A 86 -1.04 11.51 1.34
N THR A 87 -0.03 12.30 1.72
CA THR A 87 -0.18 13.74 1.93
C THR A 87 0.54 14.52 0.81
N LYS A 88 0.47 15.85 0.86
CA LYS A 88 1.23 16.71 -0.06
C LYS A 88 2.74 16.48 0.00
N THR A 89 3.27 16.03 1.15
CA THR A 89 4.72 15.92 1.40
C THR A 89 5.17 14.54 1.86
N ASP A 90 4.28 13.69 2.35
CA ASP A 90 4.61 12.42 3.00
C ASP A 90 3.81 11.28 2.38
N ILE A 91 4.34 10.06 2.56
CA ILE A 91 3.71 8.82 2.16
C ILE A 91 3.93 7.82 3.28
N SER A 92 2.85 7.31 3.87
CA SER A 92 2.89 6.22 4.84
C SER A 92 2.14 5.01 4.29
N LEU A 93 2.83 3.87 4.23
CA LEU A 93 2.30 2.58 3.82
C LEU A 93 2.21 1.69 5.06
N PHE A 94 0.99 1.41 5.50
CA PHE A 94 0.71 0.48 6.59
C PHE A 94 0.56 -0.91 5.99
N VAL A 95 1.54 -1.78 6.22
CA VAL A 95 1.60 -3.13 5.63
C VAL A 95 2.47 -4.02 6.49
N ASN A 96 2.16 -5.32 6.52
CA ASN A 96 3.04 -6.27 7.20
C ASN A 96 4.42 -6.29 6.51
N ARG A 97 5.40 -5.65 7.14
CA ARG A 97 6.73 -5.46 6.56
C ARG A 97 7.44 -6.78 6.23
N SER A 98 7.14 -7.85 6.97
CA SER A 98 7.74 -9.17 6.75
C SER A 98 7.30 -9.82 5.42
N GLN A 99 6.18 -9.38 4.85
CA GLN A 99 5.70 -9.85 3.55
C GLN A 99 6.41 -9.17 2.38
N LEU A 100 6.98 -7.97 2.55
CA LEU A 100 7.63 -7.24 1.45
C LEU A 100 8.91 -7.96 1.01
N SER A 101 9.01 -8.26 -0.30
CA SER A 101 10.27 -8.72 -0.86
C SER A 101 11.36 -7.66 -0.73
N THR A 102 12.63 -8.08 -0.73
CA THR A 102 13.77 -7.15 -0.67
C THR A 102 13.73 -6.12 -1.79
N GLU A 103 13.36 -6.53 -3.01
CA GLU A 103 13.22 -5.64 -4.17
C GLU A 103 12.09 -4.61 -3.94
N ALA A 104 10.93 -5.04 -3.46
CA ALA A 104 9.81 -4.16 -3.18
C ALA A 104 10.16 -3.13 -2.10
N LEU A 105 10.78 -3.56 -1.01
CA LEU A 105 11.20 -2.66 0.06
C LEU A 105 12.25 -1.65 -0.43
N GLN A 106 13.26 -2.11 -1.17
CA GLN A 106 14.28 -1.23 -1.75
C GLN A 106 13.68 -0.19 -2.69
N MET A 107 12.75 -0.59 -3.57
CA MET A 107 12.07 0.33 -4.49
C MET A 107 11.31 1.45 -3.75
N LEU A 108 10.71 1.14 -2.60
CA LEU A 108 9.92 2.10 -1.81
C LEU A 108 10.78 3.06 -0.97
N THR A 109 11.96 2.61 -0.51
CA THR A 109 12.73 3.35 0.51
C THR A 109 14.13 3.79 0.09
N ALA A 110 14.72 3.24 -0.97
CA ALA A 110 16.10 3.54 -1.36
C ALA A 110 16.22 4.77 -2.27
N GLY A 111 17.18 5.66 -1.99
CA GLY A 111 17.51 6.78 -2.88
C GLY A 111 16.39 7.82 -3.07
N CYS A 112 15.44 7.88 -2.14
CA CYS A 112 14.26 8.73 -2.20
C CYS A 112 14.58 10.20 -1.81
N PRO A 113 14.12 11.22 -2.56
CA PRO A 113 13.93 12.55 -1.99
C PRO A 113 12.77 12.49 -0.97
N GLY A 114 12.81 13.29 0.10
CA GLY A 114 11.89 13.15 1.24
C GLY A 114 10.41 13.01 0.87
N TYR A 115 9.94 13.75 -0.15
CA TYR A 115 8.54 13.70 -0.59
C TYR A 115 8.13 12.43 -1.36
N LEU A 116 9.11 11.64 -1.82
CA LEU A 116 8.92 10.33 -2.42
C LEU A 116 9.53 9.23 -1.54
N CYS A 117 9.75 9.49 -0.25
CA CYS A 117 10.19 8.43 0.64
C CYS A 117 8.99 7.80 1.34
N VAL A 118 8.75 6.52 1.06
CA VAL A 118 7.65 5.78 1.65
C VAL A 118 8.04 5.30 3.05
N LYS A 119 7.31 5.76 4.06
CA LYS A 119 7.41 5.27 5.43
C LYS A 119 6.60 3.98 5.53
N VAL A 120 7.29 2.85 5.70
CA VAL A 120 6.64 1.55 5.90
C VAL A 120 6.35 1.38 7.39
N GLU A 121 5.07 1.42 7.74
CA GLU A 121 4.54 1.29 9.10
C GLU A 121 3.97 -0.13 9.28
N ASP A 122 4.11 -0.69 10.48
CA ASP A 122 3.58 -2.01 10.88
C ASP A 122 2.58 -1.85 12.03
#